data_AF-A0A358NHP8-F1
#
_entry.id   AF-A0A358NHP8-F1
#
_cell.length_a   1.000
_cell.length_b   1.000
_cell.length_c   1.000
_cell.angle_alpha   90.00
_cell.angle_beta   90.00
_cell.angle_gamma   90.00
#
_symmetry.space_group_name_H-M   'P 1'
#
loop_
_entity.id
_entity.type
_entity.pdbx_description
1 polymer ?
#
loop_
_entity_poly.entity_id
_entity_poly.type
_entity_poly.pdbx_seq_one_letter_code
_entity_poly.pdbx_strand_id
1 'polypeptide(L)'
;MKINRFQTLRFKLSLIIILFALVPVLVISFVTINKMQVNTMSEQKKSVEKQLSLVSDNVDVIFSDMQNNVSYFAGSKNVKLLDSTISSYTSNSGTKAMTPGRNGGIEQDIFESFKEFGDTHPNYQYVYMGTEQGGYIQYPEGNMDG
;
A
#
# COMPACT_ATOMS: atom_id res chain seq x y z
N MET A 1 21.53 72.72 34.08
CA MET A 1 20.94 71.48 34.62
C MET A 1 20.37 70.66 33.47
N LYS A 2 21.07 69.59 33.02
CA LYS A 2 20.59 68.74 31.92
C LYS A 2 19.46 67.86 32.46
N ILE A 3 18.21 68.20 32.14
CA ILE A 3 17.05 67.36 32.47
C ILE A 3 17.19 66.08 31.64
N ASN A 4 17.39 64.95 32.33
CA ASN A 4 17.52 63.65 31.70
C ASN A 4 16.17 63.34 31.02
N ARG A 5 16.15 63.18 29.68
CA ARG A 5 14.90 63.07 28.89
C ARG A 5 13.98 61.93 29.41
N PHE A 6 14.59 60.91 30.02
CA PHE A 6 13.94 59.76 30.67
C PHE A 6 13.16 60.10 31.96
N GLN A 7 13.36 61.25 32.58
CA GLN A 7 12.68 61.63 33.83
C GLN A 7 11.44 62.53 33.61
N THR A 8 11.14 62.89 32.36
CA THR A 8 9.96 63.69 32.04
C THR A 8 8.67 62.88 32.23
N LEU A 9 7.62 63.50 32.79
CA LEU A 9 6.33 62.85 33.07
C LEU A 9 5.72 62.22 31.81
N ARG A 10 5.85 62.89 30.66
CA ARG A 10 5.39 62.42 29.35
C ARG A 10 6.06 61.12 28.93
N PHE A 11 7.36 60.98 29.18
CA PHE A 11 8.11 59.76 28.87
C PHE A 11 7.66 58.58 29.75
N LYS A 12 7.48 58.80 31.06
CA LYS A 12 7.01 57.75 32.00
C LYS A 12 5.62 57.24 31.64
N LEU A 13 4.69 58.14 31.31
CA LEU A 13 3.33 57.78 30.86
C LEU A 13 3.35 56.99 29.55
N SER A 14 4.14 57.44 28.57
CA SER A 14 4.28 56.72 27.30
C SER A 14 4.85 55.31 27.49
N LEU A 15 5.84 55.15 28.39
CA LEU A 15 6.44 53.86 28.70
C LEU A 15 5.43 52.88 29.32
N ILE A 16 4.59 53.34 30.25
CA ILE A 16 3.58 52.52 30.92
C ILE A 16 2.52 52.03 29.92
N ILE A 17 2.05 52.91 29.02
CA ILE A 17 1.07 52.54 27.99
C ILE A 17 1.64 51.48 27.04
N ILE A 18 2.90 51.65 26.62
CA ILE A 18 3.61 50.69 25.76
C ILE A 18 3.77 49.34 26.48
N LEU A 19 4.19 49.35 27.74
CA LEU A 19 4.32 48.13 28.55
C LEU A 19 2.98 47.43 28.74
N PHE A 20 1.92 48.18 29.05
CA PHE A 20 0.59 47.63 29.25
C PHE A 20 0.04 46.97 27.98
N ALA A 21 0.37 47.49 26.80
CA ALA A 21 0.02 46.88 25.52
C ALA A 21 0.90 45.65 25.17
N LEU A 22 2.20 45.68 25.48
CA LEU A 22 3.16 44.62 25.11
C LEU A 22 3.08 43.37 25.98
N VAL A 23 2.97 43.54 27.31
CA VAL A 23 2.98 42.43 28.27
C VAL A 23 1.93 41.36 27.94
N PRO A 24 0.63 41.67 27.71
CA PRO A 24 -0.36 40.63 27.42
C PRO A 24 -0.07 39.87 26.12
N VAL A 25 0.45 40.56 25.10
CA VAL A 25 0.83 39.93 23.82
C VAL A 25 1.98 38.94 24.02
N LEU A 26 2.99 39.30 24.80
CA LEU A 26 4.12 38.43 25.11
C LEU A 26 3.68 37.18 25.89
N VAL A 27 2.79 37.34 26.88
CA VAL A 27 2.27 36.23 27.69
C VAL A 27 1.48 35.25 26.82
N ILE A 28 0.55 35.75 25.99
CA ILE A 28 -0.24 34.90 25.08
C ILE A 28 0.69 34.19 24.10
N SER A 29 1.65 34.90 23.50
CA SER A 29 2.61 34.33 22.57
C SER A 29 3.41 33.19 23.20
N PHE A 30 3.89 33.40 24.43
CA PHE A 30 4.63 32.38 25.17
C PHE A 30 3.79 31.13 25.41
N VAL A 31 2.54 31.28 25.89
CA VAL A 31 1.64 30.14 26.13
C VAL A 31 1.32 29.40 24.82
N THR A 32 1.02 30.14 23.75
CA THR A 32 0.69 29.56 22.46
C THR A 32 1.86 28.79 21.88
N ILE A 33 3.08 29.33 21.90
CA ILE A 33 4.26 28.65 21.35
C ILE A 33 4.50 27.32 22.09
N ASN A 34 4.45 27.33 23.43
CA ASN A 34 4.66 26.11 24.21
C ASN A 34 3.59 25.04 23.95
N LYS A 35 2.31 25.44 23.89
CA LYS A 35 1.22 24.49 23.59
C LYS A 35 1.24 24.00 22.15
N MET A 36 1.57 24.88 21.20
CA MET A 36 1.59 24.56 19.78
C MET A 36 2.68 23.54 19.45
N GLN A 37 3.87 23.64 20.03
CA GLN A 37 4.94 22.67 19.79
C GLN A 37 4.55 21.25 20.24
N VAL A 38 4.02 21.12 21.47
CA VAL A 38 3.60 19.83 22.01
C VAL A 38 2.43 19.23 21.20
N ASN A 39 1.41 20.05 20.92
CA ASN A 39 0.24 19.58 20.18
C ASN A 39 0.60 19.22 18.73
N THR A 40 1.44 20.01 18.06
CA THR A 40 1.84 19.74 16.67
C THR A 40 2.59 18.42 16.57
N MET A 41 3.55 18.18 17.47
CA MET A 41 4.31 16.93 17.47
C MET A 41 3.43 15.72 17.76
N SER A 42 2.51 15.84 18.72
CA SER A 42 1.58 14.74 19.05
C SER A 42 0.60 14.44 17.92
N GLU A 43 0.03 15.46 17.29
CA GLU A 43 -0.90 15.30 16.18
C GLU A 43 -0.19 14.74 14.94
N GLN A 44 1.06 15.17 14.68
CA GLN A 44 1.89 14.58 13.63
C GLN A 44 2.16 13.09 13.89
N LYS A 45 2.56 12.71 15.10
CA LYS A 45 2.77 11.30 15.47
C LYS A 45 1.51 10.48 15.26
N LYS A 46 0.36 10.94 15.78
CA LYS A 46 -0.93 10.27 15.62
C LYS A 46 -1.36 10.14 14.16
N SER A 47 -1.10 11.17 13.36
CA SER A 47 -1.38 11.15 11.91
C SER A 47 -0.53 10.10 11.20
N VAL A 48 0.76 10.01 11.52
CA VAL A 48 1.66 8.99 10.96
C VAL A 48 1.24 7.59 11.40
N GLU A 49 0.94 7.37 12.68
CA GLU A 49 0.46 6.07 13.18
C GLU A 49 -0.82 5.63 12.47
N LYS A 50 -1.77 6.56 12.28
CA LYS A 50 -2.99 6.29 11.52
C LYS A 50 -2.70 5.93 10.06
N GLN A 51 -1.81 6.68 9.40
CA GLN A 51 -1.43 6.39 8.01
C GLN A 51 -0.75 5.03 7.88
N LEU A 52 0.15 4.67 8.81
CA LEU A 52 0.79 3.36 8.84
C LEU A 52 -0.22 2.23 9.05
N SER A 53 -1.19 2.41 9.95
CA SER A 53 -2.29 1.45 10.15
C SER A 53 -3.08 1.27 8.86
N LEU A 54 -3.47 2.36 8.20
CA LEU A 54 -4.21 2.29 6.94
C LEU A 54 -3.41 1.56 5.84
N VAL A 55 -2.09 1.75 5.77
CA VAL A 55 -1.25 1.00 4.83
C VAL A 55 -1.26 -0.49 5.18
N SER A 56 -1.10 -0.84 6.46
CA SER A 56 -1.15 -2.23 6.92
C SER A 56 -2.49 -2.90 6.58
N ASP A 57 -3.59 -2.24 6.90
CA ASP A 57 -4.94 -2.75 6.64
C ASP A 57 -5.17 -2.96 5.13
N ASN A 58 -4.67 -2.06 4.29
CA ASN A 58 -4.76 -2.22 2.83
C ASN A 58 -3.92 -3.40 2.31
N VAL A 59 -2.75 -3.66 2.91
CA VAL A 59 -1.93 -4.83 2.56
C VAL A 59 -2.70 -6.12 2.89
N ASP A 60 -3.33 -6.19 4.07
CA ASP A 60 -4.13 -7.35 4.47
C ASP A 60 -5.33 -7.57 3.53
N VAL A 61 -6.00 -6.49 3.11
CA VAL A 61 -7.08 -6.56 2.11
C VAL A 61 -6.57 -7.12 0.78
N ILE A 62 -5.43 -6.63 0.27
CA ILE A 62 -4.84 -7.15 -0.98
C ILE A 62 -4.57 -8.65 -0.88
N PHE A 63 -3.94 -9.10 0.22
CA PHE A 63 -3.68 -10.53 0.41
C PHE A 63 -4.95 -11.35 0.60
N SER A 64 -5.98 -10.80 1.26
CA SER A 64 -7.27 -11.47 1.38
C SER A 64 -7.95 -11.61 0.03
N ASP A 65 -7.91 -10.59 -0.83
CA ASP A 65 -8.48 -10.63 -2.17
C ASP A 65 -7.74 -11.66 -3.03
N MET A 66 -6.41 -11.71 -2.95
CA MET A 66 -5.62 -12.77 -3.60
C MET A 66 -6.03 -14.17 -3.12
N GLN A 67 -6.22 -14.37 -1.81
CA GLN A 67 -6.66 -15.66 -1.25
C GLN A 67 -8.08 -16.03 -1.69
N ASN A 68 -8.99 -15.06 -1.76
CA ASN A 68 -10.35 -15.26 -2.25
C ASN A 68 -10.34 -15.69 -3.72
N ASN A 69 -9.52 -15.05 -4.56
CA ASN A 69 -9.36 -15.41 -5.97
C ASN A 69 -8.78 -16.82 -6.14
N VAL A 70 -7.73 -17.17 -5.38
CA VAL A 70 -7.17 -18.53 -5.38
C VAL A 70 -8.21 -19.55 -4.93
N SER A 71 -8.98 -19.24 -3.88
CA SER A 71 -10.05 -20.11 -3.38
C SER A 71 -11.17 -20.31 -4.40
N TYR A 72 -11.51 -19.26 -5.16
CA TYR A 72 -12.46 -19.34 -6.26
C TYR A 72 -11.98 -20.32 -7.34
N PHE A 73 -10.72 -20.19 -7.80
CA PHE A 73 -10.16 -21.11 -8.79
C PHE A 73 -10.04 -22.53 -8.26
N ALA A 74 -9.53 -22.73 -7.04
CA ALA A 74 -9.44 -24.05 -6.41
C ALA A 74 -10.82 -24.70 -6.21
N GLY A 75 -11.86 -23.89 -6.01
CA GLY A 75 -13.24 -24.32 -5.91
C GLY A 75 -13.91 -24.66 -7.25
N SER A 76 -13.35 -24.21 -8.37
CA SER A 76 -13.91 -24.35 -9.70
C SER A 76 -14.00 -25.81 -10.15
N LYS A 77 -14.96 -26.12 -11.02
CA LYS A 77 -15.13 -27.46 -11.57
C LYS A 77 -13.90 -27.89 -12.40
N ASN A 78 -13.29 -26.95 -13.12
CA ASN A 78 -12.17 -27.23 -14.01
C ASN A 78 -10.93 -27.68 -13.23
N VAL A 79 -10.63 -27.02 -12.10
CA VAL A 79 -9.51 -27.39 -11.20
C VAL A 79 -9.84 -28.62 -10.34
N LYS A 80 -11.11 -28.97 -10.15
CA LYS A 80 -11.49 -30.23 -9.45
C LYS A 80 -11.46 -31.47 -10.34
N LEU A 81 -11.57 -31.29 -11.65
CA LEU A 81 -11.56 -32.36 -12.65
C LEU A 81 -10.19 -32.56 -13.29
N LEU A 82 -9.11 -32.13 -12.63
CA LEU A 82 -7.76 -32.35 -13.12
C LEU A 82 -7.52 -33.83 -13.31
N ASP A 83 -7.07 -34.17 -14.51
CA ASP A 83 -6.62 -35.50 -14.86
C ASP A 83 -5.09 -35.49 -15.06
N SER A 84 -4.53 -36.65 -15.38
CA SER A 84 -3.11 -36.81 -15.67
C SER A 84 -2.72 -36.34 -17.07
N THR A 85 -3.60 -35.65 -17.81
CA THR A 85 -3.32 -35.22 -19.19
C THR A 85 -2.60 -33.87 -19.27
N ILE A 86 -2.51 -33.16 -18.14
CA ILE A 86 -1.85 -31.85 -18.08
C ILE A 86 -0.36 -31.98 -18.38
N SER A 87 0.10 -31.13 -19.29
CA SER A 87 1.49 -31.07 -19.72
C SER A 87 2.45 -30.85 -18.54
N SER A 88 3.43 -31.75 -18.41
CA SER A 88 4.54 -31.61 -17.47
C SER A 88 5.77 -31.01 -18.15
N TYR A 89 6.51 -30.22 -17.37
CA TYR A 89 7.73 -29.53 -17.79
C TYR A 89 8.92 -29.86 -16.88
N THR A 90 8.76 -30.78 -15.91
CA THR A 90 9.77 -31.09 -14.89
C THR A 90 10.97 -31.88 -15.42
N SER A 91 10.84 -32.51 -16.59
CA SER A 91 11.86 -33.38 -17.21
C SER A 91 12.35 -32.87 -18.57
N ASN A 92 12.12 -31.59 -18.88
CA ASN A 92 12.58 -31.02 -20.14
C ASN A 92 14.11 -30.94 -20.16
N SER A 93 14.72 -31.31 -21.30
CA SER A 93 16.12 -30.98 -21.58
C SER A 93 16.15 -29.70 -22.42
N GLY A 94 16.31 -28.54 -21.76
CA GLY A 94 16.32 -27.23 -22.38
C GLY A 94 14.96 -26.54 -22.47
N THR A 95 14.91 -25.43 -23.21
CA THR A 95 13.73 -24.57 -23.31
C THR A 95 12.59 -25.21 -24.10
N LYS A 96 11.42 -25.34 -23.47
CA LYS A 96 10.18 -25.84 -24.09
C LYS A 96 9.07 -24.80 -23.98
N ALA A 97 8.39 -24.53 -25.09
CA ALA A 97 7.23 -23.65 -25.09
C ALA A 97 6.06 -24.29 -24.31
N MET A 98 5.49 -23.53 -23.37
CA MET A 98 4.27 -23.87 -22.65
C MET A 98 3.08 -23.36 -23.47
N THR A 99 2.22 -24.27 -23.96
CA THR A 99 1.16 -23.96 -24.95
C THR A 99 -0.25 -24.42 -24.54
N PRO A 100 -0.69 -24.19 -23.30
CA PRO A 100 -1.95 -24.69 -22.77
C PRO A 100 -3.17 -24.17 -23.54
N GLY A 101 -3.08 -23.01 -24.20
CA GLY A 101 -4.15 -22.49 -25.06
C GLY A 101 -4.35 -23.28 -26.35
N ARG A 102 -3.50 -24.27 -26.64
CA ARG A 102 -3.54 -25.12 -27.84
C ARG A 102 -3.57 -26.62 -27.53
N ASN A 103 -3.44 -27.00 -26.26
CA ASN A 103 -3.34 -28.40 -25.85
C ASN A 103 -4.70 -29.12 -25.76
N GLY A 104 -5.80 -28.36 -25.78
CA GLY A 104 -7.15 -28.90 -25.71
C GLY A 104 -7.52 -29.47 -24.35
N GLY A 105 -8.73 -30.02 -24.27
CA GLY A 105 -9.25 -30.66 -23.06
C GLY A 105 -9.27 -29.73 -21.85
N ILE A 106 -9.09 -30.32 -20.66
CA ILE A 106 -9.14 -29.59 -19.39
C ILE A 106 -8.01 -28.57 -19.24
N GLU A 107 -6.86 -28.81 -19.89
CA GLU A 107 -5.72 -27.90 -19.86
C GLU A 107 -6.05 -26.55 -20.52
N GLN A 108 -6.68 -26.59 -21.69
CA GLN A 108 -7.13 -25.39 -22.39
C GLN A 108 -8.25 -24.67 -21.64
N ASP A 109 -9.25 -25.40 -21.12
CA ASP A 109 -10.37 -24.81 -20.37
C ASP A 109 -9.89 -24.03 -19.12
N ILE A 110 -8.89 -24.57 -18.42
CA ILE A 110 -8.26 -23.89 -17.27
C ILE A 110 -7.49 -22.65 -17.73
N PHE A 111 -6.70 -22.76 -18.80
CA PHE A 111 -5.93 -21.64 -19.32
C PHE A 111 -6.82 -20.49 -19.80
N GLU A 112 -7.93 -20.78 -20.47
CA GLU A 112 -8.91 -19.77 -20.89
C GLU A 112 -9.51 -19.05 -19.68
N SER A 113 -9.81 -19.79 -18.60
CA SER A 113 -10.28 -19.20 -17.35
C SER A 113 -9.24 -18.28 -16.70
N PHE A 114 -7.96 -18.68 -16.72
CA PHE A 114 -6.86 -17.84 -16.23
C PHE A 114 -6.64 -16.61 -17.10
N LYS A 115 -6.77 -16.75 -18.42
CA LYS A 115 -6.68 -15.65 -19.37
C LYS A 115 -7.79 -14.63 -19.15
N GLU A 116 -9.04 -15.06 -19.02
CA GLU A 116 -10.18 -14.16 -18.74
C GLU A 116 -9.95 -13.37 -17.44
N PHE A 117 -9.42 -14.03 -16.41
CA PHE A 117 -9.06 -13.36 -15.17
C PHE A 117 -7.90 -12.38 -15.34
N GLY A 118 -6.82 -12.76 -16.01
CA GLY A 118 -5.68 -11.88 -16.25
C GLY A 118 -6.03 -10.66 -17.11
N ASP A 119 -6.92 -10.83 -18.09
CA ASP A 119 -7.42 -9.74 -18.94
C ASP A 119 -8.28 -8.74 -18.14
N THR A 120 -8.98 -9.21 -17.10
CA THR A 120 -9.80 -8.36 -16.21
C THR A 120 -9.03 -7.83 -14.99
N HIS A 121 -7.91 -8.44 -14.62
CA HIS A 121 -7.11 -8.10 -13.45
C HIS A 121 -5.64 -7.81 -13.83
N PRO A 122 -5.35 -6.66 -14.49
CA PRO A 122 -4.04 -6.36 -15.06
C PRO A 122 -2.90 -6.23 -14.02
N ASN A 123 -3.23 -6.13 -12.73
CA ASN A 123 -2.24 -6.12 -11.65
C ASN A 123 -1.64 -7.52 -11.38
N TYR A 124 -2.26 -8.59 -11.91
CA TYR A 124 -1.73 -9.94 -11.83
C TYR A 124 -0.88 -10.21 -13.06
N GLN A 125 0.42 -10.31 -12.86
CA GLN A 125 1.35 -10.62 -13.94
C GLN A 125 1.25 -12.08 -14.40
N TYR A 126 0.95 -12.98 -13.47
CA TYR A 126 0.82 -14.40 -13.71
C TYR A 126 -0.32 -15.01 -12.90
N VAL A 127 -1.01 -15.98 -13.50
CA VAL A 127 -1.88 -16.93 -12.80
C VAL A 127 -1.43 -18.31 -13.20
N TYR A 128 -1.13 -19.16 -12.24
CA TYR A 128 -0.59 -20.48 -12.51
C TYR A 128 -1.07 -21.52 -11.52
N MET A 129 -0.96 -22.78 -11.92
CA MET A 129 -1.17 -23.92 -11.06
C MET A 129 -0.20 -25.05 -11.41
N GLY A 130 0.15 -25.82 -10.38
CA GLY A 130 0.89 -27.06 -10.52
C GLY A 130 0.09 -28.23 -9.95
N THR A 131 0.26 -29.41 -10.52
CA THR A 131 -0.30 -30.66 -9.98
C THR A 131 0.80 -31.47 -9.29
N GLU A 132 0.42 -32.38 -8.38
CA GLU A 132 1.37 -33.28 -7.70
C GLU A 132 2.16 -34.16 -8.69
N GLN A 133 1.60 -34.40 -9.88
CA GLN A 133 2.18 -35.21 -10.94
C GLN A 133 3.15 -34.40 -11.83
N GLY A 134 3.38 -33.12 -11.51
CA GLY A 134 4.27 -32.23 -12.25
C GLY A 134 3.62 -31.53 -13.45
N GLY A 135 2.30 -31.65 -13.61
CA GLY A 135 1.54 -30.88 -14.60
C GLY A 135 1.55 -29.40 -14.23
N TYR A 136 1.65 -28.52 -15.22
CA TYR A 136 1.75 -27.08 -15.00
C TYR A 136 0.98 -26.29 -16.04
N ILE A 137 0.21 -25.30 -15.59
CA ILE A 137 -0.54 -24.38 -16.45
C ILE A 137 -0.30 -22.96 -15.94
N GLN A 138 -0.01 -22.02 -16.83
CA GLN A 138 0.14 -20.61 -16.52
C GLN A 138 -0.46 -19.73 -17.62
N TYR A 139 -1.02 -18.60 -17.21
CA TYR A 139 -1.24 -17.42 -18.04
C TYR A 139 -0.27 -16.28 -17.63
N PRO A 140 0.34 -15.54 -18.58
CA PRO A 140 0.37 -15.80 -20.02
C PRO A 140 1.21 -17.02 -20.42
N GLU A 141 1.04 -17.48 -21.67
CA GLU A 141 1.94 -18.49 -22.27
C GLU A 141 3.39 -18.00 -22.24
N GLY A 142 4.33 -18.94 -22.09
CA GLY A 142 5.74 -18.63 -21.92
C GLY A 142 6.62 -19.82 -22.26
N ASN A 143 7.94 -19.64 -22.07
CA ASN A 143 8.91 -20.71 -22.25
C ASN A 143 9.36 -21.23 -20.88
N MET A 144 9.47 -22.55 -20.77
CA MET A 144 9.94 -23.24 -19.59
C MET A 144 11.34 -23.80 -19.83
N ASP A 145 12.28 -23.40 -19.01
CA ASP A 145 13.62 -23.97 -18.97
C ASP A 145 13.64 -25.15 -17.99
N GLY A 146 14.36 -26.21 -18.36
CA GLY A 146 14.59 -27.41 -17.55
C GLY A 146 16.07 -27.62 -17.25
#